data_AF-A0AAN8J4B0-F1
#
_entry.id   AF-A0AAN8J4B0-F1
#
_cell.length_a   1.000
_cell.length_b   1.000
_cell.length_c   1.000
_cell.angle_alpha   90.00
_cell.angle_beta   90.00
_cell.angle_gamma   90.00
#
_symmetry.space_group_name_H-M   'P 1'
#
loop_
_entity.id
_entity.type
_entity.pdbx_description
1 polymer ?
#
loop_
_entity_poly.entity_id
_entity_poly.type
_entity_poly.pdbx_seq_one_letter_code
_entity_poly.pdbx_strand_id
1 'polypeptide(L)'
;MGRMAITVDPLLENVLRLCNSIELNNYKSQVKVFYVALSNSRKKVSFVRNTGSIGGTRIKSVNKTTGTSFNPNIIDTVFLDDILPFIPFNRAFIKMDVEAHENKVLKGSNNLFATLYIPFVLMEWM
;
A
#
# COMPACT_ATOMS: atom_id res chain seq x y z
N MET A 1 -0.44 -2.90 -23.10
CA MET A 1 -1.58 -3.60 -22.47
C MET A 1 -1.12 -5.01 -22.05
N GLY A 2 -1.71 -5.60 -21.00
CA GLY A 2 -1.31 -6.94 -20.50
C GLY A 2 -0.13 -6.96 -19.52
N ARG A 3 0.20 -5.84 -18.88
CA ARG A 3 1.26 -5.79 -17.85
C ARG A 3 0.64 -6.14 -16.49
N MET A 4 1.39 -6.89 -15.68
CA MET A 4 1.00 -7.19 -14.32
C MET A 4 1.12 -5.93 -13.45
N ALA A 5 0.24 -5.81 -12.46
CA ALA A 5 0.25 -4.74 -11.48
C ALA A 5 0.20 -5.32 -10.07
N ILE A 6 0.91 -4.65 -9.17
CA ILE A 6 0.79 -4.87 -7.73
C ILE A 6 0.30 -3.56 -7.15
N THR A 7 -0.80 -3.64 -6.40
CA THR A 7 -1.38 -2.51 -5.70
C THR A 7 -1.37 -2.78 -4.20
N VAL A 8 -1.07 -1.74 -3.44
CA VAL A 8 -1.02 -1.77 -1.98
C VAL A 8 -1.84 -0.60 -1.49
N ASP A 9 -2.86 -0.87 -0.69
CA ASP A 9 -3.70 0.17 -0.11
C ASP A 9 -4.11 -0.26 1.31
N PRO A 10 -3.94 0.61 2.32
CA PRO A 10 -4.25 0.26 3.69
C PRO A 10 -5.70 0.58 4.11
N LEU A 11 -6.52 1.16 3.23
CA LEU A 11 -7.92 1.47 3.49
C LEU A 11 -8.83 0.40 2.88
N LEU A 12 -9.61 -0.27 3.72
CA LEU A 12 -10.47 -1.37 3.29
C LEU A 12 -11.45 -0.96 2.19
N GLU A 13 -12.02 0.25 2.27
CA GLU A 13 -12.92 0.77 1.24
C GLU A 13 -12.24 0.88 -0.13
N ASN A 14 -11.00 1.35 -0.17
CA ASN A 14 -10.24 1.46 -1.43
C ASN A 14 -9.92 0.07 -1.98
N VAL A 15 -9.49 -0.86 -1.11
CA VAL A 15 -9.26 -2.26 -1.49
C VAL A 15 -10.52 -2.89 -2.07
N LEU A 16 -11.69 -2.70 -1.44
CA LEU A 16 -12.95 -3.24 -1.95
C LEU A 16 -13.33 -2.64 -3.32
N ARG A 17 -13.11 -1.34 -3.52
CA ARG A 17 -13.33 -0.67 -4.82
C ARG A 17 -12.38 -1.20 -5.90
N LEU A 18 -11.10 -1.38 -5.56
CA LEU A 18 -10.09 -1.95 -6.45
C LEU A 18 -10.46 -3.39 -6.83
N CYS A 19 -10.80 -4.23 -5.85
CA CYS A 19 -11.25 -5.60 -6.09
C CYS A 19 -12.45 -5.62 -7.05
N ASN A 20 -13.49 -4.81 -6.78
CA ASN A 20 -14.65 -4.73 -7.66
C ASN A 20 -14.27 -4.33 -9.11
N SER A 21 -13.39 -3.34 -9.28
CA SER A 21 -12.89 -2.94 -10.60
C SER A 21 -12.13 -4.07 -11.30
N ILE A 22 -11.27 -4.80 -10.57
CA ILE A 22 -10.52 -5.95 -11.10
C ILE A 22 -11.47 -7.06 -11.54
N GLU A 23 -12.53 -7.33 -10.77
CA GLU A 23 -13.51 -8.37 -11.12
C GLU A 23 -14.33 -7.98 -12.36
N LEU A 24 -14.89 -6.77 -12.39
CA LEU A 24 -15.71 -6.28 -13.49
C LEU A 24 -14.95 -6.24 -14.83
N ASN A 25 -13.64 -6.05 -14.80
CA ASN A 25 -12.80 -5.95 -15.99
C ASN A 25 -11.95 -7.21 -16.26
N ASN A 26 -12.20 -8.30 -15.52
CA ASN A 26 -11.50 -9.59 -15.69
C ASN A 26 -9.96 -9.50 -15.58
N TYR A 27 -9.45 -8.73 -14.61
CA TYR A 27 -8.01 -8.55 -14.37
C TYR A 27 -7.44 -9.40 -13.23
N LYS A 28 -8.20 -10.40 -12.74
CA LYS A 28 -7.80 -11.23 -11.57
C LYS A 28 -6.44 -11.92 -11.73
N SER A 29 -6.04 -12.26 -12.96
CA SER A 29 -4.74 -12.88 -13.26
C SER A 29 -3.59 -11.88 -13.43
N GLN A 30 -3.88 -10.58 -13.53
CA GLN A 30 -2.91 -9.53 -13.82
C GLN A 30 -2.64 -8.62 -12.63
N VAL A 31 -3.58 -8.52 -11.68
CA VAL A 31 -3.47 -7.58 -10.55
C VAL A 31 -3.46 -8.33 -9.22
N LYS A 32 -2.43 -8.09 -8.41
CA LYS A 32 -2.38 -8.52 -7.00
C LYS A 32 -2.61 -7.33 -6.08
N VAL A 33 -3.47 -7.50 -5.08
CA VAL A 33 -3.83 -6.45 -4.11
C VAL A 33 -3.32 -6.84 -2.73
N PHE A 34 -2.63 -5.93 -2.05
CA PHE A 34 -2.20 -6.09 -0.66
C PHE A 34 -2.92 -5.09 0.23
N TYR A 35 -3.63 -5.60 1.24
CA TYR A 35 -4.28 -4.80 2.28
C TYR A 35 -3.32 -4.62 3.47
N VAL A 36 -2.36 -3.71 3.31
CA VAL A 36 -1.32 -3.37 4.30
C VAL A 36 -0.91 -1.92 4.14
N ALA A 37 -0.35 -1.31 5.18
CA ALA A 37 0.32 -0.02 5.05
C ALA A 37 1.81 -0.20 4.77
N LEU A 38 2.40 0.68 3.94
CA LEU A 38 3.84 0.69 3.72
C LEU A 38 4.52 1.70 4.65
N SER A 39 5.65 1.31 5.24
CA SER A 39 6.43 2.19 6.12
C SER A 39 7.89 1.72 6.22
N ASN A 40 8.68 2.42 7.04
CA ASN A 40 10.02 2.00 7.46
C ASN A 40 10.03 1.37 8.87
N SER A 41 8.87 1.07 9.44
CA SER A 41 8.73 0.38 10.72
C SER A 41 7.55 -0.59 10.66
N ARG A 42 7.67 -1.74 11.33
CA ARG A 42 6.56 -2.71 11.49
C ARG A 42 5.81 -2.42 12.78
N LYS A 43 4.55 -2.03 12.66
CA LYS A 43 3.67 -1.70 13.79
C LYS A 43 2.22 -1.67 13.34
N LYS A 44 1.30 -1.64 14.31
CA LYS A 44 -0.10 -1.35 14.04
C LYS A 44 -0.31 0.17 13.98
N VAL A 45 -0.98 0.61 12.93
CA VAL A 45 -1.41 2.00 12.77
C VAL A 45 -2.92 2.05 12.60
N SER A 46 -3.51 3.16 13.01
CA SER A 46 -4.92 3.42 12.82
C SER A 46 -5.14 4.63 11.93
N PHE A 47 -6.11 4.51 11.02
CA PHE A 47 -6.56 5.60 10.18
C PHE A 47 -7.70 6.34 10.85
N VAL A 48 -7.54 7.66 10.98
CA VAL A 48 -8.59 8.56 11.45
C VAL A 48 -8.99 9.44 10.27
N ARG A 49 -10.23 9.30 9.83
CA ARG A 49 -10.84 10.18 8.83
C ARG A 49 -11.31 11.45 9.51
N ASN A 50 -10.95 12.61 8.97
CA ASN A 50 -11.64 13.84 9.33
C ASN A 50 -13.05 13.82 8.73
N THR A 51 -14.07 14.15 9.53
CA THR A 51 -15.50 14.07 9.19
C THR A 51 -15.97 15.06 8.10
N GLY A 52 -15.06 15.67 7.35
CA GLY A 52 -15.38 16.60 6.24
C GLY A 52 -14.48 16.48 5.01
N SER A 53 -13.52 15.53 4.98
CA SER A 53 -12.58 15.37 3.87
C SER A 53 -12.39 13.90 3.52
N ILE A 54 -12.86 13.49 2.34
CA ILE A 54 -12.75 12.11 1.86
C ILE A 54 -11.27 11.69 1.69
N GLY A 55 -10.39 12.64 1.33
CA GLY A 55 -8.93 12.43 1.16
C GLY A 55 -8.07 12.68 2.41
N GLY A 56 -8.56 13.43 3.41
CA GLY A 56 -7.77 13.82 4.59
C GLY A 56 -7.66 12.72 5.65
N THR A 57 -7.05 11.59 5.29
CA THR A 57 -6.84 10.46 6.20
C THR A 57 -5.56 10.66 6.99
N ARG A 58 -5.63 10.64 8.32
CA ARG A 58 -4.46 10.77 9.20
C ARG A 58 -4.10 9.43 9.83
N ILE A 59 -2.80 9.19 9.99
CA ILE A 59 -2.26 7.97 10.60
C ILE A 59 -1.95 8.24 12.08
N LYS A 60 -2.43 7.37 12.98
CA LYS A 60 -2.05 7.37 14.41
C LYS A 60 -1.44 6.02 14.79
N SER A 61 -0.38 6.04 15.60
CA SER A 61 0.18 4.81 16.16
C SER A 61 -0.77 4.22 17.20
N VAL A 62 -0.98 2.90 17.19
CA VAL A 62 -1.81 2.21 18.19
C VAL A 62 -0.89 1.52 19.19
N ASN A 63 -0.96 1.91 20.47
CA ASN A 63 -0.09 1.36 21.51
C ASN A 63 -0.64 0.10 22.18
N LYS A 64 -1.94 -0.20 22.05
CA LYS A 64 -2.61 -1.40 22.57
C LYS A 64 -3.95 -1.62 21.84
N THR A 65 -4.11 -2.76 21.18
CA THR A 65 -5.43 -3.24 20.73
C THR A 65 -6.09 -3.97 21.88
N THR A 66 -6.99 -3.31 22.61
CA THR A 66 -7.86 -3.95 23.60
C THR A 66 -9.06 -4.55 22.88
N GLY A 67 -8.94 -5.80 22.44
CA GLY A 67 -10.05 -6.55 21.82
C GLY A 67 -9.59 -7.51 20.73
N THR A 68 -10.24 -8.67 20.64
CA THR A 68 -10.03 -9.71 19.61
C THR A 68 -10.87 -9.48 18.34
N SER A 69 -11.68 -8.42 18.29
CA SER A 69 -12.53 -8.10 17.14
C SER A 69 -11.73 -7.41 16.02
N PHE A 70 -12.02 -7.82 14.77
CA PHE A 70 -11.46 -7.17 13.59
C PHE A 70 -11.86 -5.69 13.55
N ASN A 71 -10.87 -4.81 13.50
CA ASN A 71 -11.08 -3.37 13.34
C ASN A 71 -10.51 -2.93 11.98
N PRO A 72 -11.37 -2.57 11.00
CA PRO A 72 -10.91 -2.18 9.66
C PRO A 72 -10.11 -0.87 9.66
N ASN A 73 -10.15 -0.10 10.74
CA ASN A 73 -9.36 1.12 10.89
C ASN A 73 -7.97 0.85 11.47
N ILE A 74 -7.60 -0.39 11.77
CA ILE A 74 -6.26 -0.77 12.26
C ILE A 74 -5.60 -1.69 11.25
N ILE A 75 -4.43 -1.31 10.76
CA ILE A 75 -3.66 -2.09 9.80
C ILE A 75 -2.23 -2.29 10.30
N ASP A 76 -1.62 -3.39 9.87
CA ASP A 76 -0.19 -3.60 10.04
C ASP A 76 0.60 -2.84 8.98
N THR A 77 1.71 -2.23 9.39
CA THR A 77 2.70 -1.68 8.48
C THR A 77 3.74 -2.73 8.12
N VAL A 78 4.11 -2.79 6.85
CA VAL A 78 5.15 -3.64 6.29
C VAL A 78 6.18 -2.80 5.52
N PHE A 79 7.31 -3.40 5.19
CA PHE A 79 8.30 -2.77 4.33
C PHE A 79 7.91 -2.98 2.86
N LEU A 80 8.29 -2.05 1.98
CA LEU A 80 8.09 -2.25 0.55
C LEU A 80 8.88 -3.47 0.03
N ASP A 81 10.02 -3.77 0.66
CA ASP A 81 10.78 -5.01 0.41
C ASP A 81 9.97 -6.29 0.63
N ASP A 82 8.96 -6.30 1.50
CA ASP A 82 8.16 -7.51 1.76
C ASP A 82 7.27 -7.90 0.59
N ILE A 83 7.07 -6.98 -0.36
CA ILE A 83 6.32 -7.23 -1.58
C ILE A 83 7.16 -7.99 -2.60
N LEU A 84 8.50 -7.90 -2.53
CA LEU A 84 9.45 -8.44 -3.49
C LEU A 84 9.18 -9.92 -3.87
N PRO A 85 8.91 -10.86 -2.94
CA PRO A 85 8.66 -12.26 -3.26
C PRO A 85 7.43 -12.49 -4.15
N PHE A 86 6.52 -11.52 -4.22
CA PHE A 86 5.28 -11.62 -4.98
C PHE A 86 5.36 -11.02 -6.38
N ILE A 87 6.51 -10.42 -6.73
CA ILE A 87 6.75 -9.73 -7.99
C ILE A 87 7.30 -10.71 -9.05
N PRO A 88 6.51 -11.07 -10.07
CA PRO A 88 6.93 -12.03 -11.10
C PRO A 88 7.71 -11.37 -12.27
N PHE A 89 8.23 -10.16 -12.07
CA PHE A 89 8.90 -9.38 -13.12
C PHE A 89 10.14 -8.67 -12.58
N ASN A 90 11.09 -8.37 -13.45
CA ASN A 90 12.37 -7.74 -13.10
C ASN A 90 12.42 -6.24 -13.44
N ARG A 91 11.38 -5.68 -14.07
CA ARG A 91 11.28 -4.27 -14.44
C ARG A 91 9.91 -3.72 -14.13
N ALA A 92 9.86 -2.55 -13.49
CA ALA A 92 8.61 -1.94 -13.04
C ALA A 92 8.63 -0.41 -13.11
N PHE A 93 7.43 0.17 -13.12
CA PHE A 93 7.22 1.60 -12.85
C PHE A 93 6.48 1.68 -11.52
N ILE A 94 6.86 2.61 -10.65
CA ILE A 94 6.15 2.84 -9.38
C ILE A 94 5.34 4.13 -9.48
N LYS A 95 4.05 4.06 -9.16
CA LYS A 95 3.26 5.23 -8.75
C LYS A 95 3.05 5.10 -7.25
N MET A 96 3.40 6.16 -6.53
CA MET A 96 3.26 6.27 -5.08
C MET A 96 2.50 7.56 -4.79
N ASP A 97 1.55 7.45 -3.88
CA ASP A 97 0.70 8.53 -3.40
C ASP A 97 0.22 8.09 -2.02
N VAL A 98 0.98 8.45 -0.98
CA VAL A 98 0.82 7.90 0.37
C VAL A 98 0.74 9.01 1.41
N GLU A 99 0.18 10.17 1.03
CA GLU A 99 -0.17 11.27 1.93
C GLU A 99 1.01 11.65 2.84
N ALA A 100 2.10 12.14 2.24
CA ALA A 100 3.34 12.58 2.91
C ALA A 100 4.23 11.48 3.52
N HIS A 101 3.94 10.20 3.28
CA HIS A 101 4.71 9.08 3.83
C HIS A 101 5.72 8.47 2.84
N GLU A 102 5.93 9.09 1.68
CA GLU A 102 6.78 8.59 0.59
C GLU A 102 8.20 8.29 1.11
N ASN A 103 8.77 9.20 1.89
CA ASN A 103 10.10 9.03 2.46
C ASN A 103 10.22 7.82 3.41
N LYS A 104 9.14 7.44 4.11
CA LYS A 104 9.09 6.27 4.98
C LYS A 104 8.99 5.01 4.15
N VAL A 105 8.16 5.02 3.10
CA VAL A 105 8.04 3.87 2.19
C VAL A 105 9.37 3.58 1.50
N LEU A 106 10.04 4.61 0.96
CA LEU A 106 11.33 4.45 0.28
C LEU A 106 12.44 3.96 1.22
N LYS A 107 12.43 4.36 2.49
CA LYS A 107 13.40 3.84 3.48
C LYS A 107 13.24 2.34 3.76
N GLY A 108 12.07 1.76 3.49
CA GLY A 108 11.80 0.32 3.61
C GLY A 108 11.92 -0.45 2.30
N SER A 109 12.68 0.05 1.31
CA SER A 109 12.68 -0.48 -0.07
C SER A 109 14.06 -0.83 -0.64
N ASN A 110 15.06 -0.98 0.22
CA ASN A 110 16.46 -1.16 -0.19
C ASN A 110 16.64 -2.39 -1.10
N ASN A 111 16.08 -3.54 -0.72
CA ASN A 111 16.23 -4.77 -1.49
C ASN A 111 15.42 -4.72 -2.80
N LEU A 112 14.26 -4.07 -2.78
CA LEU A 112 13.41 -3.92 -3.95
C LEU A 112 14.10 -3.12 -5.05
N PHE A 113 14.71 -1.98 -4.74
CA PHE A 113 15.47 -1.19 -5.73
C PHE A 113 16.79 -1.83 -6.14
N ALA A 114 17.38 -2.69 -5.29
CA ALA A 114 18.56 -3.47 -5.66
C ALA A 114 18.23 -4.63 -6.62
N THR A 115 17.01 -5.18 -6.55
CA THR A 115 16.61 -6.37 -7.31
C THR A 115 15.84 -6.04 -8.59
N LEU A 116 14.94 -5.05 -8.54
CA LEU A 116 14.14 -4.65 -9.70
C LEU A 116 14.75 -3.44 -10.40
N TYR A 117 14.73 -3.48 -11.74
CA TYR A 117 14.99 -2.29 -12.53
C TYR A 117 13.76 -1.36 -12.54
N ILE A 118 13.86 -0.25 -11.80
CA ILE A 118 12.77 0.72 -11.66
C ILE A 118 13.22 2.06 -12.26
N PRO A 119 13.01 2.28 -13.57
CA PRO A 119 13.44 3.52 -14.23
C PRO A 119 12.66 4.76 -13.79
N PHE A 120 11.46 4.62 -13.22
CA PHE A 120 10.65 5.76 -12.80
C PHE A 120 9.88 5.47 -11.51
N VAL A 121 9.88 6.45 -10.62
CA VAL A 121 9.05 6.53 -9.43
C VAL A 121 8.27 7.84 -9.51
N LEU A 122 6.96 7.74 -9.71
CA LEU A 122 6.04 8.86 -9.75
C LEU A 122 5.47 9.08 -8.35
N MET A 123 5.81 10.19 -7.71
CA MET A 123 5.35 10.53 -6.37
C MET A 123 4.53 11.82 -6.41
N GLU A 124 3.67 12.02 -5.43
CA GLU A 124 3.22 13.37 -5.12
C GLU A 124 4.38 14.16 -4.50
N TRP A 125 4.65 15.35 -5.03
CA TRP A 125 5.65 16.26 -4.46
C TRP A 125 4.92 17.25 -3.56
N MET A 126 5.28 17.26 -2.28
CA MET A 126 4.84 18.28 -1.33
C MET A 126 5.79 19.48 -1.31
#